data_AF-A0A7S1H976-F1
#
_entry.id   AF-A0A7S1H976-F1
#
_cell.length_a   1.000
_cell.length_b   1.000
_cell.length_c   1.000
_cell.angle_alpha   90.00
_cell.angle_beta   90.00
_cell.angle_gamma   90.00
#
_symmetry.space_group_name_H-M   'P 1'
#
loop_
_entity.id
_entity.type
_entity.pdbx_description
1 polymer ?
#
loop_
_entity_poly.entity_id
_entity_poly.type
_entity_poly.pdbx_seq_one_letter_code
_entity_poly.pdbx_strand_id
1 'polypeptide(L)'
;GYSVNESVVIFDRVREAFRKFRKMNTHEVIDHAITSTMSRTIITHGCTQLMVVSMLLFGGPTLHYFAVALTIGILFGIYSSVFVAAAIAMWLGVKREDLVKTAVNRDDPNDPNAGAVV
;
A
#
# COMPACT_ATOMS: atom_id res chain seq x y z
N GLY A 1 2.92 17.21 3.05
CA GLY A 1 2.12 16.81 4.22
C GLY A 1 1.04 15.83 3.83
N TYR A 2 -0.05 16.31 3.22
CA TYR A 2 -1.24 15.51 2.93
C TYR A 2 -0.97 14.27 2.05
N SER A 3 -0.27 14.42 0.92
CA SER A 3 0.13 13.28 0.05
C SER A 3 1.05 12.24 0.74
N VAL A 4 1.93 12.70 1.64
CA VAL A 4 2.85 11.81 2.37
C VAL A 4 2.09 10.98 3.40
N ASN A 5 1.13 11.60 4.10
CA ASN A 5 0.24 10.91 5.04
C ASN A 5 -0.48 9.74 4.35
N GLU A 6 -1.01 9.98 3.15
CA GLU A 6 -1.72 8.94 2.39
C GLU A 6 -0.83 7.79 1.97
N SER A 7 0.37 8.13 1.50
CA SER A 7 1.35 7.12 1.13
C SER A 7 1.67 6.24 2.34
N VAL A 8 1.98 6.82 3.50
CA VAL A 8 2.33 6.07 4.72
C VAL A 8 1.20 5.13 5.16
N VAL A 9 -0.06 5.59 5.16
CA VAL A 9 -1.21 4.74 5.56
C VAL A 9 -1.38 3.55 4.62
N ILE A 10 -1.25 3.77 3.32
CA ILE A 10 -1.36 2.70 2.32
C ILE A 10 -0.19 1.71 2.43
N PHE A 11 1.04 2.21 2.54
CA PHE A 11 2.23 1.37 2.76
C PHE A 11 2.10 0.49 4.01
N ASP A 12 1.60 1.06 5.11
CA ASP A 12 1.43 0.33 6.36
C ASP A 12 0.35 -0.76 6.23
N ARG A 13 -0.78 -0.47 5.57
CA ARG A 13 -1.84 -1.46 5.32
C ARG A 13 -1.39 -2.58 4.41
N VAL A 14 -0.62 -2.26 3.36
CA VAL A 14 0.00 -3.27 2.49
C VAL A 14 0.92 -4.15 3.33
N ARG A 15 1.84 -3.57 4.11
CA ARG A 15 2.75 -4.33 4.99
C ARG A 15 2.00 -5.20 6.00
N GLU A 16 0.92 -4.71 6.59
CA GLU A 16 0.09 -5.48 7.54
C GLU A 16 -0.63 -6.64 6.85
N ALA A 17 -1.22 -6.42 5.67
CA ALA A 17 -1.88 -7.45 4.88
C ALA A 17 -0.90 -8.56 4.48
N PHE A 18 0.31 -8.21 4.06
CA PHE A 18 1.39 -9.17 3.78
C PHE A 18 1.80 -10.00 5.01
N ARG A 19 1.86 -9.38 6.19
CA ARG A 19 2.24 -10.11 7.42
C ARG A 19 1.14 -11.06 7.89
N LYS A 20 -0.13 -10.71 7.67
CA LYS A 20 -1.30 -11.46 8.14
C LYS A 20 -1.71 -12.58 7.19
N PHE A 21 -1.55 -12.41 5.88
CA PHE A 21 -2.04 -13.32 4.85
C PHE A 21 -0.91 -14.02 4.06
N ARG A 22 -0.05 -14.77 4.77
CA ARG A 22 1.10 -15.52 4.17
C ARG A 22 0.73 -16.60 3.14
N LYS A 23 -0.55 -16.96 3.00
CA LYS A 23 -1.02 -18.03 2.09
C LYS A 23 -1.85 -17.52 0.90
N MET A 24 -2.20 -16.24 0.86
CA MET A 24 -3.01 -15.66 -0.22
C MET A 24 -2.13 -15.31 -1.42
N ASN A 25 -2.71 -15.36 -2.61
CA ASN A 25 -2.00 -14.93 -3.82
C ASN A 25 -1.76 -13.41 -3.75
N THR A 26 -0.64 -12.96 -4.33
CA THR A 26 -0.24 -11.55 -4.35
C THR A 26 -1.41 -10.65 -4.78
N HIS A 27 -2.14 -11.02 -5.84
CA HIS A 27 -3.33 -10.30 -6.30
C HIS A 27 -4.43 -10.14 -5.26
N GLU A 28 -4.72 -11.16 -4.46
CA GLU A 28 -5.78 -11.09 -3.45
C GLU A 28 -5.37 -10.23 -2.24
N VAL A 29 -4.08 -10.28 -1.86
CA VAL A 29 -3.55 -9.42 -0.79
C VAL A 29 -3.63 -7.95 -1.19
N ILE A 30 -3.36 -7.66 -2.47
CA ILE A 30 -3.42 -6.32 -3.03
C ILE A 30 -4.86 -5.80 -3.07
N ASP A 31 -5.77 -6.61 -3.61
CA ASP A 31 -7.18 -6.24 -3.70
C ASP A 31 -7.77 -5.97 -2.30
N HIS A 32 -7.41 -6.80 -1.32
CA HIS A 32 -7.81 -6.62 0.06
C HIS A 32 -7.19 -5.36 0.68
N ALA A 33 -5.90 -5.08 0.43
CA ALA A 33 -5.23 -3.88 0.93
C ALA A 33 -5.84 -2.59 0.34
N ILE A 34 -6.08 -2.57 -0.98
CA ILE A 34 -6.71 -1.45 -1.69
C ILE A 34 -8.13 -1.25 -1.17
N THR A 35 -8.96 -2.29 -1.13
CA THR A 35 -10.34 -2.18 -0.67
C THR A 35 -10.42 -1.69 0.79
N SER A 36 -9.53 -2.16 1.67
CA SER A 36 -9.49 -1.74 3.07
C SER A 36 -9.07 -0.28 3.29
N THR A 37 -8.31 0.29 2.35
CA THR A 37 -7.84 1.69 2.41
C THR A 37 -8.74 2.64 1.65
N MET A 38 -9.40 2.16 0.58
CA MET A 38 -10.26 2.92 -0.31
C MET A 38 -11.35 3.68 0.46
N SER A 39 -12.06 3.05 1.40
CA SER A 39 -13.13 3.74 2.16
C SER A 39 -12.59 4.91 2.99
N ARG A 40 -11.44 4.75 3.63
CA ARG A 40 -10.79 5.82 4.40
C ARG A 40 -10.36 6.96 3.47
N THR A 41 -9.74 6.62 2.35
CA THR A 41 -9.29 7.57 1.34
C THR A 41 -10.49 8.35 0.79
N ILE A 42 -11.55 7.69 0.35
CA ILE A 42 -12.76 8.35 -0.17
C ILE A 42 -13.37 9.32 0.86
N ILE A 43 -13.48 8.92 2.12
CA ILE A 43 -14.09 9.77 3.15
C ILE A 43 -13.20 10.99 3.43
N THR A 44 -11.92 10.76 3.72
CA THR A 44 -11.02 11.85 4.13
C THR A 44 -10.71 12.81 3.01
N HIS A 45 -10.44 12.31 1.79
CA HIS A 45 -10.20 13.14 0.61
C HIS A 45 -11.48 13.72 0.04
N GLY A 46 -12.58 12.98 0.08
CA GLY A 46 -13.88 13.47 -0.40
C GLY A 46 -14.33 14.69 0.40
N CYS A 47 -14.22 14.63 1.73
CA CYS A 47 -14.56 15.76 2.60
C CYS A 47 -13.65 16.98 2.38
N THR A 48 -12.34 16.77 2.29
CA THR A 48 -11.39 17.88 2.05
C THR A 48 -11.56 18.46 0.66
N GLN A 49 -11.75 17.62 -0.36
CA GLN A 49 -11.99 18.08 -1.72
C GLN A 49 -13.31 18.86 -1.82
N LEU A 50 -14.38 18.44 -1.14
CA LEU A 50 -15.63 19.21 -1.05
C LEU A 50 -15.42 20.60 -0.45
N MET A 51 -14.65 20.68 0.63
CA MET A 51 -14.28 21.95 1.25
C MET A 51 -13.47 22.83 0.29
N VAL A 52 -12.42 22.30 -0.33
CA VAL A 52 -11.56 23.05 -1.25
C VAL A 52 -12.31 23.47 -2.52
N VAL A 53 -13.19 22.63 -3.05
CA VAL A 53 -14.04 22.99 -4.21
C VAL A 53 -15.00 24.11 -3.84
N SER A 54 -15.59 24.08 -2.64
CA SER A 54 -16.44 25.17 -2.16
C SER A 54 -15.63 26.47 -2.05
N MET A 55 -14.39 26.40 -1.57
CA MET A 55 -13.46 27.54 -1.51
C MET A 55 -13.03 28.02 -2.90
N LEU A 56 -12.89 27.12 -3.88
CA LEU A 56 -12.51 27.45 -5.25
C LEU A 56 -13.63 28.20 -5.99
N LEU A 57 -14.88 27.78 -5.77
CA LEU A 57 -16.07 28.37 -6.41
C LEU A 57 -16.56 29.63 -5.68
N PHE A 58 -16.53 29.66 -4.34
CA PHE A 58 -17.14 30.71 -3.52
C PHE A 58 -16.13 31.57 -2.73
N GLY A 59 -14.83 31.23 -2.71
CA GLY A 59 -13.82 31.91 -1.89
C GLY A 59 -13.27 33.23 -2.45
N GLY A 60 -13.60 33.57 -3.70
CA GLY A 60 -13.17 34.82 -4.33
C GLY A 60 -11.70 34.86 -4.79
N PRO A 61 -11.22 36.00 -5.32
CA PRO A 61 -9.93 36.10 -6.02
C PRO A 61 -8.72 35.83 -5.12
N THR A 62 -8.81 36.24 -3.85
CA THR A 62 -7.72 36.14 -2.87
C THR A 62 -7.38 34.69 -2.52
N LEU A 63 -8.38 33.80 -2.56
CA LEU A 63 -8.27 32.40 -2.18
C LEU A 63 -8.18 31.45 -3.38
N HIS A 64 -8.43 31.95 -4.59
CA HIS A 64 -8.55 31.14 -5.80
C HIS A 64 -7.28 30.32 -6.07
N TYR A 65 -6.11 30.96 -6.18
CA TYR A 65 -4.86 30.25 -6.48
C TYR A 65 -4.42 29.30 -5.36
N PHE A 66 -4.74 29.63 -4.12
CA PHE A 66 -4.51 28.74 -2.99
C PHE A 66 -5.39 27.48 -3.07
N ALA A 67 -6.69 27.66 -3.34
CA ALA A 67 -7.61 26.54 -3.53
C ALA A 67 -7.21 25.68 -4.72
N VAL A 68 -6.80 26.28 -5.86
CA VAL A 68 -6.27 25.55 -7.03
C VAL A 68 -5.05 24.69 -6.63
N ALA A 69 -4.08 25.27 -5.92
CA ALA A 69 -2.90 24.53 -5.49
C ALA A 69 -3.24 23.35 -4.57
N LEU A 70 -4.19 23.53 -3.65
CA LEU A 70 -4.70 22.47 -2.78
C LEU A 70 -5.43 21.38 -3.58
N THR A 71 -6.33 21.75 -4.48
CA THR A 71 -7.06 20.80 -5.34
C THR A 71 -6.10 19.92 -6.13
N ILE A 72 -5.10 20.53 -6.78
CA ILE A 72 -4.08 19.81 -7.54
C ILE A 72 -3.27 18.89 -6.60
N GLY A 73 -2.79 19.41 -5.48
CA GLY A 73 -1.99 18.64 -4.53
C GLY A 73 -2.73 17.43 -3.94
N ILE A 74 -4.03 17.56 -3.68
CA ILE A 74 -4.89 16.48 -3.20
C ILE A 74 -5.07 15.42 -4.29
N LEU A 75 -5.42 15.81 -5.52
CA LEU A 75 -5.64 14.89 -6.64
C LEU A 75 -4.39 14.05 -6.96
N PHE A 76 -3.23 14.71 -7.10
CA PHE A 76 -1.96 14.01 -7.34
C PHE A 76 -1.55 13.17 -6.11
N GLY A 77 -1.87 13.62 -4.90
CA GLY A 77 -1.61 12.88 -3.67
C GLY A 77 -2.35 11.55 -3.60
N ILE A 78 -3.63 11.54 -3.96
CA ILE A 78 -4.47 10.32 -4.02
C ILE A 78 -3.98 9.40 -5.14
N TYR A 79 -3.76 9.95 -6.33
CA TYR A 79 -3.36 9.16 -7.49
C TYR A 79 -1.99 8.49 -7.26
N SER A 80 -1.02 9.24 -6.74
CA SER A 80 0.32 8.72 -6.47
C SER A 80 0.31 7.65 -5.39
N SER A 81 -0.49 7.79 -4.33
CA SER A 81 -0.49 6.84 -3.23
C SER A 81 -1.10 5.49 -3.63
N VAL A 82 -2.15 5.48 -4.46
CA VAL A 82 -2.71 4.25 -5.05
C VAL A 82 -1.71 3.58 -6.01
N PHE A 83 -1.03 4.36 -6.85
CA PHE A 83 -0.05 3.82 -7.79
C PHE A 83 1.14 3.18 -7.06
N VAL A 84 1.58 3.76 -5.95
CA VAL A 84 2.64 3.19 -5.13
C VAL A 84 2.17 1.92 -4.41
N ALA A 85 0.91 1.85 -3.97
CA ALA A 85 0.30 0.61 -3.48
C ALA A 85 0.42 -0.52 -4.52
N ALA A 86 0.05 -0.22 -5.77
CA ALA A 86 0.11 -1.11 -6.91
C ALA A 86 1.55 -1.45 -7.34
N ALA A 87 2.51 -0.55 -7.14
CA ALA A 87 3.91 -0.79 -7.41
C ALA A 87 4.54 -1.77 -6.39
N ILE A 88 4.27 -1.58 -5.09
CA ILE A 88 4.76 -2.51 -4.03
C ILE A 88 4.12 -3.88 -4.18
N ALA A 89 2.82 -3.88 -4.47
CA ALA A 89 2.03 -5.03 -4.85
C ALA A 89 2.71 -5.88 -5.94
N MET A 90 3.15 -5.26 -7.04
CA MET A 90 3.88 -5.94 -8.11
C MET A 90 5.33 -6.28 -7.71
N TRP A 91 5.99 -5.40 -6.96
CA TRP A 91 7.38 -5.58 -6.52
C TRP A 91 7.55 -6.74 -5.52
N LEU A 92 6.53 -6.97 -4.69
CA LEU A 92 6.42 -8.14 -3.80
C LEU A 92 5.86 -9.37 -4.52
N GLY A 93 5.83 -9.38 -5.85
CA GLY A 93 5.79 -10.58 -6.70
C GLY A 93 7.03 -11.47 -6.55
N VAL A 94 7.58 -11.55 -5.34
CA VAL A 94 8.55 -12.54 -4.90
C VAL A 94 7.86 -13.89 -5.03
N LYS A 95 8.30 -14.64 -6.04
CA LYS A 95 7.83 -16.00 -6.32
C LYS A 95 7.98 -16.85 -5.06
N ARG A 96 7.13 -17.87 -4.92
CA ARG A 96 7.19 -18.89 -3.83
C ARG A 96 8.61 -19.43 -3.59
N GLU A 97 9.48 -19.35 -4.59
CA GLU A 97 10.89 -19.78 -4.58
C GLU A 97 11.78 -19.07 -3.55
N ASP A 98 11.57 -17.79 -3.23
CA ASP A 98 12.43 -17.05 -2.26
C ASP A 98 12.05 -17.32 -0.78
N LEU A 99 10.88 -17.92 -0.54
CA LEU A 99 10.38 -18.27 0.79
C LEU A 99 10.55 -19.76 1.11
N VAL A 100 10.88 -20.58 0.12
CA VAL A 100 11.34 -21.95 0.33
C VAL A 100 12.85 -21.91 0.47
N LYS A 101 13.34 -21.58 1.66
CA LYS A 101 14.56 -22.25 2.13
C LYS A 101 14.19 -23.72 2.07
N THR A 102 14.78 -24.48 1.14
CA THR A 102 14.67 -25.94 1.08
C THR A 102 14.70 -26.42 2.51
N ALA A 103 13.55 -26.87 3.02
CA ALA A 103 13.53 -27.61 4.26
C ALA A 103 14.37 -28.82 3.89
N VAL A 104 15.62 -28.82 4.33
CA VAL A 104 16.46 -30.00 4.31
C VAL A 104 15.59 -31.05 4.99
N ASN A 105 15.07 -31.99 4.20
CA ASN A 105 14.39 -33.14 4.74
C ASN A 105 15.43 -33.79 5.65
N ARG A 106 15.24 -33.68 6.96
CA ARG A 106 16.10 -34.33 7.97
C ARG A 106 15.92 -35.86 8.00
N ASP A 107 15.38 -36.41 6.92
CA ASP A 107 15.05 -37.82 6.70
C ASP A 107 15.49 -38.21 5.28
N ASP A 108 16.67 -37.77 4.86
CA ASP A 108 17.39 -38.42 3.78
C ASP A 108 18.23 -39.55 4.41
N PRO A 109 17.89 -40.83 4.18
CA PRO A 109 18.66 -41.96 4.72
C PRO A 109 20.10 -42.03 4.18
N ASN A 110 20.50 -41.11 3.29
CA ASN A 110 21.82 -41.05 2.69
C ASN A 110 22.58 -39.73 2.95
N ASP A 111 22.21 -38.94 3.97
CA ASP A 111 22.97 -37.74 4.36
C ASP A 111 24.29 -38.09 5.09
N PRO A 112 25.47 -37.76 4.52
CA PRO A 112 26.76 -38.02 5.15
C PRO A 112 27.02 -37.21 6.44
N ASN A 113 26.14 -36.26 6.80
CA ASN A 113 26.31 -35.37 7.96
C ASN A 113 25.31 -35.63 9.09
N ALA A 114 24.55 -36.74 9.07
CA ALA A 114 23.54 -37.07 10.07
C ALA A 114 24.08 -37.33 11.51
N GLY A 115 25.40 -37.24 11.72
CA GLY A 115 26.05 -37.55 13.00
C GLY A 115 26.67 -36.38 13.76
N ALA A 116 26.56 -35.14 13.30
CA ALA A 116 27.17 -33.99 13.99
C ALA A 116 26.19 -33.38 15.00
N VAL A 117 26.19 -33.92 16.22
CA VAL A 117 25.60 -33.26 17.40
C VAL A 117 26.71 -32.56 18.20
N VAL A 118 26.57 -31.23 18.36
CA VAL A 118 27.24 -30.42 19.38
C VAL A 118 26.21 -29.60 20.13
#